data_AF-A0A8J2MNL2-F1
#
_entry.id   AF-A0A8J2MNL2-F1
#
_cell.length_a   1.000
_cell.length_b   1.000
_cell.length_c   1.000
_cell.angle_alpha   90.00
_cell.angle_beta   90.00
_cell.angle_gamma   90.00
#
_symmetry.space_group_name_H-M   'P 1'
#
loop_
_entity.id
_entity.type
_entity.pdbx_description
1 polymer ?
#
loop_
_entity_poly.entity_id
_entity_poly.type
_entity_poly.pdbx_seq_one_letter_code
_entity_poly.pdbx_strand_id
1 'polypeptide(L)'
;MNIYKTPNCTVDYIEVRDGYWSGSPLIGGFCGNEIILPIKSQSDRMLVTYVKTSDKKDYYGFTASYYKTCGGDIEINNNFVFVESPNFPDNYPPNSQCTWNISYLKNKTLRIINYFFNTKKSSDCQNDFLEILGGFDFDSSLIGRYCKTHMSSKTNATGGNVQLKFSGETPIKDSGFSILVRATDNREKKVESETEKPMPGSASHQVFSLSFIFLISLVSLFNFIN
;
A
#
# COMPACT_ATOMS: atom_id res chain seq x y z
N MET A 1 27.51 -13.21 21.79
CA MET A 1 28.61 -12.32 21.35
C MET A 1 29.82 -12.62 22.21
N ASN A 2 31.02 -12.56 21.64
CA ASN A 2 32.28 -12.74 22.33
C ASN A 2 33.35 -11.86 21.68
N ILE A 3 33.36 -10.59 22.09
CA ILE A 3 34.20 -9.52 21.52
C ILE A 3 35.03 -8.89 22.64
N TYR A 4 36.28 -8.48 22.37
CA TYR A 4 37.15 -7.91 23.37
C TYR A 4 36.57 -6.63 23.99
N LYS A 5 36.28 -6.66 25.30
CA LYS A 5 35.63 -5.55 26.00
C LYS A 5 36.64 -4.44 26.34
N THR A 6 36.31 -3.21 25.93
CA THR A 6 37.03 -1.99 26.30
C THR A 6 36.01 -0.91 26.72
N PRO A 7 36.41 0.10 27.52
CA PRO A 7 35.53 1.22 27.81
C PRO A 7 35.02 1.86 26.52
N ASN A 8 33.71 2.06 26.41
CA ASN A 8 33.04 2.60 25.21
C ASN A 8 33.26 1.82 23.90
N CYS A 9 33.75 0.58 23.96
CA CYS A 9 33.91 -0.29 22.79
C CYS A 9 34.74 0.33 21.65
N THR A 10 35.93 0.86 21.97
CA THR A 10 36.75 1.59 21.00
C THR A 10 37.76 0.74 20.24
N VAL A 11 37.97 -0.52 20.63
CA VAL A 11 39.00 -1.41 20.05
C VAL A 11 38.37 -2.47 19.14
N ASP A 12 37.68 -3.44 19.73
CA ASP A 12 36.89 -4.41 18.98
C ASP A 12 35.41 -4.16 19.26
N TYR A 13 34.60 -4.00 18.22
CA TYR A 13 33.19 -3.68 18.37
C TYR A 13 32.35 -4.03 17.15
N ILE A 14 31.07 -4.21 17.38
CA ILE A 14 30.03 -4.21 16.35
C ILE A 14 29.40 -2.82 16.36
N GLU A 15 29.37 -2.18 15.20
CA GLU A 15 28.63 -0.95 14.96
C GLU A 15 27.37 -1.28 14.17
N VAL A 16 26.22 -0.83 14.67
CA VAL A 16 24.92 -1.01 14.00
C VAL A 16 24.36 0.36 13.64
N ARG A 17 24.03 0.56 12.36
CA ARG A 17 23.48 1.81 11.82
C ARG A 17 22.16 1.58 11.10
N ASP A 18 21.27 2.57 11.20
CA ASP A 18 19.95 2.56 10.58
C ASP A 18 20.00 3.10 9.15
N GLY A 19 20.42 2.26 8.21
CA GLY A 19 20.52 2.58 6.79
C GLY A 19 21.57 1.71 6.09
N TYR A 20 22.08 2.18 4.95
CA TYR A 20 22.92 1.36 4.05
C TYR A 20 24.41 1.73 4.04
N TRP A 21 24.81 2.83 4.68
CA TRP A 21 26.16 3.38 4.55
C TRP A 21 26.68 3.93 5.88
N SER A 22 27.98 4.26 5.93
CA SER A 22 28.68 4.66 7.15
C SER A 22 28.18 5.97 7.78
N GLY A 23 27.51 6.84 7.02
CA GLY A 23 26.89 8.05 7.51
C GLY A 23 25.44 7.89 7.99
N SER A 24 24.86 6.69 7.89
CA SER A 24 23.53 6.41 8.43
C SER A 24 23.49 6.59 9.96
N PRO A 25 22.33 6.97 10.54
CA PRO A 25 22.15 7.14 11.98
C PRO A 25 22.70 5.96 12.80
N LEU A 26 23.48 6.25 13.84
CA LEU A 26 24.05 5.22 14.70
C LEU A 26 22.99 4.69 15.66
N ILE A 27 22.72 3.39 15.62
CA ILE A 27 21.87 2.72 16.61
C ILE A 27 22.70 2.38 17.85
N GLY A 28 23.93 1.88 17.68
CA GLY A 28 24.82 1.61 18.81
C GLY A 28 26.12 0.91 18.43
N GLY A 29 27.07 0.96 19.37
CA GLY A 29 28.33 0.22 19.34
C GLY A 29 28.39 -0.79 20.48
N PHE A 30 28.77 -2.03 20.19
CA PHE A 30 28.68 -3.15 21.13
C PHE A 30 29.98 -3.97 21.18
N CYS A 31 30.39 -4.37 22.39
CA CYS A 31 31.55 -5.22 22.64
C CYS A 31 31.35 -6.04 23.93
N GLY A 32 32.22 -7.00 24.19
CA GLY A 32 32.11 -7.89 25.34
C GLY A 32 31.30 -9.16 25.07
N ASN A 33 30.72 -9.70 26.13
CA ASN A 33 30.00 -10.98 26.14
C ASN A 33 28.50 -10.84 26.45
N GLU A 34 27.99 -9.61 26.53
CA GLU A 34 26.61 -9.35 26.94
C GLU A 34 25.63 -9.67 25.80
N ILE A 35 24.48 -10.28 26.14
CA ILE A 35 23.40 -10.51 25.19
C ILE A 35 22.67 -9.18 25.01
N ILE A 36 22.61 -8.72 23.77
CA ILE A 36 21.94 -7.47 23.40
C ILE A 36 20.47 -7.80 23.09
N LEU A 37 19.56 -6.93 23.51
CA LEU A 37 18.17 -7.02 23.07
C LEU A 37 18.08 -6.98 21.53
N PRO A 38 17.08 -7.63 20.90
CA PRO A 38 16.91 -7.54 19.45
C PRO A 38 16.84 -6.08 18.98
N ILE A 39 17.71 -5.73 18.03
CA ILE A 39 17.78 -4.38 17.47
C ILE A 39 16.78 -4.27 16.31
N LYS A 40 15.88 -3.29 16.38
CA LYS A 40 14.93 -2.97 15.31
C LYS A 40 15.37 -1.69 14.58
N SER A 41 15.57 -1.80 13.27
CA SER A 41 15.81 -0.65 12.38
C SER A 41 14.49 0.11 12.13
N GLN A 42 14.57 1.43 11.96
CA GLN A 42 13.43 2.26 11.55
C GLN A 42 13.39 2.45 10.01
N SER A 43 14.50 2.13 9.32
CA SER A 43 14.59 2.09 7.87
C SER A 43 14.25 0.70 7.30
N ASP A 44 14.22 0.61 5.98
CA ASP A 44 14.23 -0.62 5.20
C ASP A 44 15.61 -1.30 5.13
N ARG A 45 16.66 -0.69 5.70
CA ARG A 45 18.06 -1.14 5.61
C ARG A 45 18.79 -0.96 6.94
N MET A 46 19.66 -1.90 7.26
CA MET A 46 20.53 -1.85 8.43
C MET A 46 21.95 -2.21 8.01
N LEU A 47 22.93 -1.41 8.43
CA LEU A 47 24.34 -1.67 8.22
C LEU A 47 24.94 -2.20 9.53
N VAL A 48 25.51 -3.40 9.47
CA VAL A 48 26.23 -4.01 10.60
C VAL A 48 27.69 -4.11 10.21
N THR A 49 28.55 -3.41 10.94
CA THR A 49 30.00 -3.41 10.72
C THR A 49 30.70 -4.02 11.93
N TYR A 50 31.58 -5.00 11.70
CA TYR A 50 32.44 -5.54 12.75
C TYR A 50 33.85 -5.02 12.57
N VAL A 51 34.37 -4.37 13.61
CA VAL A 51 35.73 -3.85 13.68
C VAL A 51 36.53 -4.68 14.68
N LYS A 52 37.65 -5.23 14.23
CA LYS A 52 38.64 -5.91 15.07
C LYS A 52 39.99 -5.25 14.88
N THR A 53 40.48 -4.58 15.91
CA THR A 53 41.80 -3.93 15.91
C THR A 53 42.74 -4.55 16.95
N SER A 54 42.20 -5.30 17.92
CA SER A 54 43.01 -6.00 18.92
C SER A 54 43.69 -7.25 18.35
N ASP A 55 44.84 -7.54 18.94
CA ASP A 55 45.63 -8.77 18.76
C ASP A 55 45.15 -9.92 19.67
N LYS A 56 44.04 -9.74 20.41
CA LYS A 56 43.49 -10.75 21.32
C LYS A 56 42.93 -11.94 20.54
N LYS A 57 43.35 -13.14 20.93
CA LYS A 57 43.05 -14.42 20.26
C LYS A 57 41.89 -15.20 20.89
N ASP A 58 41.51 -14.87 22.12
CA ASP A 58 40.44 -15.57 22.86
C ASP A 58 39.03 -15.00 22.61
N TYR A 59 38.83 -14.33 21.47
CA TYR A 59 37.55 -13.71 21.11
C TYR A 59 37.07 -14.18 19.74
N TYR A 60 36.00 -14.97 19.75
CA TYR A 60 35.47 -15.68 18.57
C TYR A 60 34.47 -14.86 17.75
N GLY A 61 34.15 -13.63 18.17
CA GLY A 61 33.27 -12.73 17.43
C GLY A 61 31.79 -12.90 17.81
N PHE A 62 30.90 -12.88 16.83
CA PHE A 62 29.47 -12.92 17.08
C PHE A 62 28.73 -13.73 16.03
N THR A 63 27.54 -14.18 16.41
CA THR A 63 26.54 -14.72 15.50
C THR A 63 25.28 -13.90 15.70
N ALA A 64 24.68 -13.46 14.60
CA ALA A 64 23.43 -12.74 14.61
C ALA A 64 22.47 -13.41 13.62
N SER A 65 21.21 -13.52 14.01
CA SER A 65 20.10 -13.77 13.10
C SER A 65 19.39 -12.45 12.84
N TYR A 66 18.87 -12.29 11.63
CA TYR A 66 18.01 -11.18 11.29
C TYR A 66 16.74 -11.71 10.63
N TYR A 67 15.65 -10.96 10.78
CA TYR A 67 14.42 -11.19 10.07
C TYR A 67 13.80 -9.83 9.75
N LYS A 68 13.15 -9.71 8.60
CA LYS A 68 12.45 -8.49 8.22
C LYS A 68 11.21 -8.37 9.09
N THR A 69 11.15 -7.34 9.92
CA THR A 69 9.89 -6.95 10.60
C THR A 69 8.99 -6.20 9.63
N CYS A 70 7.69 -6.13 9.94
CA CYS A 70 6.68 -5.49 9.11
C CYS A 70 5.70 -4.70 9.97
N GLY A 71 4.82 -3.94 9.31
CA GLY A 71 3.88 -3.05 9.97
C GLY A 71 4.47 -1.68 10.30
N GLY A 72 3.70 -0.90 11.07
CA GLY A 72 4.05 0.46 11.49
C GLY A 72 3.09 1.52 10.95
N ASP A 73 3.33 2.76 11.33
CA ASP A 73 2.54 3.90 10.87
C ASP A 73 3.12 4.44 9.56
N ILE A 74 2.26 4.59 8.56
CA ILE A 74 2.61 5.10 7.23
C ILE A 74 1.80 6.37 7.00
N GLU A 75 2.48 7.51 7.04
CA GLU A 75 1.92 8.78 6.61
C GLU A 75 2.25 9.01 5.14
N ILE A 76 1.22 8.98 4.28
CA ILE A 76 1.43 9.18 2.85
C ILE A 76 1.69 10.67 2.58
N ASN A 77 2.96 11.01 2.39
CA ASN A 77 3.40 12.37 2.04
C ASN A 77 3.22 12.70 0.55
N ASN A 78 3.29 11.67 -0.31
CA ASN A 78 3.08 11.76 -1.76
C ASN A 78 1.62 11.46 -2.13
N ASN A 79 1.31 10.99 -3.34
CA ASN A 79 -0.06 10.59 -3.68
C ASN A 79 -0.38 9.12 -3.37
N PHE A 80 0.64 8.26 -3.20
CA PHE A 80 0.44 6.82 -3.02
C PHE A 80 1.59 6.18 -2.24
N VAL A 81 1.36 4.96 -1.77
CA VAL A 81 2.36 4.08 -1.15
C VAL A 81 2.11 2.63 -1.54
N PHE A 82 3.19 1.85 -1.67
CA PHE A 82 3.11 0.40 -1.75
C PHE A 82 3.26 -0.18 -0.35
N VAL A 83 2.35 -1.07 0.03
CA VAL A 83 2.43 -1.86 1.26
C VAL A 83 2.55 -3.32 0.89
N GLU A 84 3.59 -3.96 1.39
CA GLU A 84 4.00 -5.30 0.95
C GLU A 84 4.20 -6.21 2.15
N SER A 85 3.91 -7.50 1.95
CA SER A 85 4.27 -8.53 2.92
C SER A 85 5.79 -8.57 3.14
N PRO A 86 6.27 -9.06 4.30
CA PRO A 86 7.69 -9.29 4.50
C PRO A 86 8.27 -10.12 3.34
N ASN A 87 9.47 -9.74 2.89
CA ASN A 87 10.24 -10.38 1.82
C ASN A 87 9.63 -10.36 0.40
N PHE A 88 8.46 -9.75 0.17
CA PHE A 88 7.89 -9.65 -1.18
C PHE A 88 8.94 -9.16 -2.21
N PRO A 89 9.05 -9.78 -3.41
CA PRO A 89 8.19 -10.84 -3.98
C PRO A 89 8.55 -12.27 -3.56
N ASP A 90 9.55 -12.46 -2.69
CA ASP A 90 9.88 -13.76 -2.10
C ASP A 90 8.87 -14.15 -1.01
N ASN A 91 9.02 -15.37 -0.49
CA ASN A 91 8.08 -15.92 0.50
C ASN A 91 8.12 -15.15 1.82
N TYR A 92 6.93 -14.84 2.35
CA TYR A 92 6.83 -14.29 3.70
C TYR A 92 7.23 -15.35 4.76
N PRO A 93 7.88 -14.96 5.87
CA PRO A 93 8.20 -15.88 6.95
C PRO A 93 6.94 -16.45 7.62
N PRO A 94 6.98 -17.70 8.13
CA PRO A 94 5.89 -18.22 8.95
C PRO A 94 5.73 -17.41 10.25
N ASN A 95 4.51 -17.37 10.76
CA ASN A 95 4.10 -16.55 11.91
C ASN A 95 4.29 -15.03 11.68
N SER A 96 4.19 -14.57 10.44
CA SER A 96 4.18 -13.14 10.13
C SER A 96 2.90 -12.50 10.65
N GLN A 97 3.03 -11.52 11.55
CA GLN A 97 1.92 -10.74 12.08
C GLN A 97 2.26 -9.25 11.89
N CYS A 98 1.60 -8.62 10.91
CA CYS A 98 1.89 -7.26 10.50
C CYS A 98 0.64 -6.39 10.62
N THR A 99 0.79 -5.17 11.13
CA THR A 99 -0.27 -4.16 11.11
C THR A 99 0.29 -2.85 10.61
N TRP A 100 -0.28 -2.32 9.52
CA TRP A 100 0.07 -1.00 8.99
C TRP A 100 -1.09 -0.02 9.22
N ASN A 101 -0.79 1.11 9.84
CA ASN A 101 -1.73 2.21 10.02
C ASN A 101 -1.42 3.29 8.99
N ILE A 102 -2.27 3.41 7.97
CA ILE A 102 -2.04 4.30 6.84
C ILE A 102 -2.92 5.53 6.99
N SER A 103 -2.28 6.69 7.04
CA SER A 103 -2.94 8.00 7.15
C SER A 103 -2.52 8.93 6.01
N TYR A 104 -3.29 10.01 5.83
CA TYR A 104 -2.96 11.10 4.91
C TYR A 104 -3.16 12.45 5.58
N LEU A 105 -2.19 13.34 5.43
CA LEU A 105 -2.32 14.74 5.80
C LEU A 105 -3.23 15.45 4.81
N LYS A 106 -4.53 15.58 5.11
CA LYS A 106 -5.60 16.43 4.51
C LYS A 106 -6.90 15.63 4.33
N ASN A 107 -8.00 16.33 4.06
CA ASN A 107 -9.35 15.80 3.75
C ASN A 107 -9.42 14.97 2.44
N LYS A 108 -8.56 13.97 2.29
CA LYS A 108 -8.56 13.00 1.19
C LYS A 108 -9.10 11.67 1.69
N THR A 109 -9.49 10.83 0.73
CA THR A 109 -9.90 9.46 0.99
C THR A 109 -8.85 8.52 0.42
N LEU A 110 -8.43 7.56 1.24
CA LEU A 110 -7.52 6.51 0.80
C LEU A 110 -8.29 5.47 -0.01
N ARG A 111 -7.70 5.00 -1.11
CA ARG A 111 -8.25 3.96 -1.96
C ARG A 111 -7.20 2.94 -2.31
N ILE A 112 -7.60 1.67 -2.35
CA ILE A 112 -6.79 0.60 -2.89
C ILE A 112 -7.05 0.58 -4.39
N ILE A 113 -6.01 0.86 -5.17
CA ILE A 113 -6.14 1.02 -6.63
C ILE A 113 -5.52 -0.14 -7.42
N ASN A 114 -4.56 -0.84 -6.83
CA ASN A 114 -3.96 -2.04 -7.42
C ASN A 114 -3.51 -2.98 -6.30
N TYR A 115 -3.49 -4.28 -6.60
CA TYR A 115 -3.03 -5.31 -5.68
C TYR A 115 -2.47 -6.50 -6.44
N PHE A 116 -1.41 -7.07 -5.86
CA PHE A 116 -1.00 -8.44 -6.06
C PHE A 116 -1.26 -9.18 -4.74
N PHE A 117 -1.87 -10.36 -4.82
CA PHE A 117 -2.19 -11.14 -3.64
C PHE A 117 -2.04 -12.62 -3.95
N ASN A 118 -1.20 -13.30 -3.18
CA ASN A 118 -0.90 -14.71 -3.26
C ASN A 118 -0.58 -15.25 -1.86
N THR A 119 -1.58 -15.82 -1.20
CA THR A 119 -1.43 -16.51 0.09
C THR A 119 -2.07 -17.88 0.05
N LYS A 120 -1.85 -18.69 1.09
CA LYS A 120 -2.46 -20.03 1.18
C LYS A 120 -3.97 -19.96 1.00
N LYS A 121 -4.49 -20.81 0.12
CA LYS A 121 -5.93 -21.01 -0.05
C LYS A 121 -6.53 -21.67 1.19
N SER A 122 -7.49 -21.01 1.83
CA SER A 122 -8.49 -21.66 2.70
C SER A 122 -9.90 -21.18 2.35
N SER A 123 -10.92 -21.93 2.76
CA SER A 123 -12.32 -21.58 2.50
C SER A 123 -12.82 -20.40 3.33
N ASP A 124 -12.13 -20.10 4.43
CA ASP A 124 -12.52 -19.18 5.50
C ASP A 124 -11.50 -18.07 5.77
N CYS A 125 -10.37 -18.07 5.06
CA CYS A 125 -9.24 -17.16 5.25
C CYS A 125 -8.82 -17.00 6.73
N GLN A 126 -8.78 -18.09 7.51
CA GLN A 126 -8.49 -17.99 8.95
C GLN A 126 -7.00 -17.86 9.29
N ASN A 127 -6.12 -18.55 8.55
CA ASN A 127 -4.70 -18.61 8.91
C ASN A 127 -3.88 -17.54 8.18
N ASP A 128 -3.98 -17.54 6.85
CA ASP A 128 -3.20 -16.67 5.99
C ASP A 128 -4.13 -15.68 5.29
N PHE A 129 -4.17 -14.44 5.79
CA PHE A 129 -5.11 -13.44 5.33
C PHE A 129 -4.54 -12.03 5.37
N LEU A 130 -5.18 -11.16 4.58
CA LEU A 130 -5.09 -9.72 4.74
C LEU A 130 -6.48 -9.16 5.04
N GLU A 131 -6.58 -8.42 6.14
CA GLU A 131 -7.75 -7.61 6.47
C GLU A 131 -7.50 -6.14 6.17
N ILE A 132 -8.57 -5.49 5.77
CA ILE A 132 -8.60 -4.06 5.49
C ILE A 132 -9.71 -3.45 6.31
N LEU A 133 -9.36 -2.49 7.15
CA LEU A 133 -10.29 -1.75 8.00
C LEU A 133 -10.29 -0.28 7.62
N GLY A 134 -11.47 0.34 7.67
CA GLY A 134 -11.69 1.75 7.34
C GLY A 134 -11.32 2.75 8.44
N GLY A 135 -10.33 2.44 9.27
CA GLY A 135 -9.92 3.24 10.42
C GLY A 135 -8.90 2.52 11.30
N PHE A 136 -8.48 3.18 12.39
CA PHE A 136 -7.51 2.64 13.36
C PHE A 136 -8.16 2.15 14.67
N ASP A 137 -9.39 2.60 14.93
CA ASP A 137 -10.11 2.35 16.17
C ASP A 137 -10.68 0.93 16.23
N PHE A 138 -10.98 0.45 17.44
CA PHE A 138 -11.48 -0.90 17.68
C PHE A 138 -12.85 -1.18 17.03
N ASP A 139 -13.63 -0.15 16.75
CA ASP A 139 -14.94 -0.19 16.08
C ASP A 139 -14.85 0.10 14.58
N SER A 140 -13.64 0.26 14.03
CA SER A 140 -13.43 0.49 12.60
C SER A 140 -14.07 -0.61 11.77
N SER A 141 -14.84 -0.22 10.75
CA SER A 141 -15.55 -1.16 9.89
C SER A 141 -14.56 -2.06 9.14
N LEU A 142 -14.74 -3.38 9.25
CA LEU A 142 -14.07 -4.35 8.38
C LEU A 142 -14.59 -4.17 6.94
N ILE A 143 -13.71 -3.73 6.05
CA ILE A 143 -14.03 -3.59 4.62
C ILE A 143 -13.97 -4.96 3.95
N GLY A 144 -12.99 -5.77 4.33
CA GLY A 144 -12.90 -7.15 3.88
C GLY A 144 -11.70 -7.90 4.42
N ARG A 145 -11.81 -9.23 4.37
CA ARG A 145 -10.74 -10.19 4.66
C ARG A 145 -10.50 -11.01 3.39
N TYR A 146 -9.24 -11.13 2.99
CA TYR A 146 -8.84 -11.71 1.71
C TYR A 146 -7.76 -12.77 1.90
N CYS A 147 -7.88 -13.88 1.15
CA CYS A 147 -6.85 -14.92 1.02
C CYS A 147 -6.77 -15.42 -0.43
N LYS A 148 -5.70 -16.14 -0.80
CA LYS A 148 -5.46 -16.68 -2.15
C LYS A 148 -5.21 -15.61 -3.21
N THR A 149 -6.15 -15.41 -4.14
CA THR A 149 -6.06 -14.46 -5.28
C THR A 149 -7.31 -13.58 -5.39
N HIS A 150 -8.30 -13.74 -4.50
CA HIS A 150 -9.57 -13.05 -4.58
C HIS A 150 -9.59 -11.86 -3.63
N MET A 151 -9.04 -10.75 -4.09
CA MET A 151 -9.40 -9.44 -3.59
C MET A 151 -10.34 -8.80 -4.63
N SER A 152 -11.39 -8.11 -4.20
CA SER A 152 -12.30 -7.43 -5.13
C SER A 152 -11.71 -6.05 -5.46
N SER A 153 -11.63 -5.70 -6.75
CA SER A 153 -11.06 -4.42 -7.20
C SER A 153 -11.82 -3.19 -6.75
N LYS A 154 -13.02 -3.36 -6.15
CA LYS A 154 -13.86 -2.28 -5.63
C LYS A 154 -13.75 -2.12 -4.10
N THR A 155 -12.59 -2.40 -3.53
CA THR A 155 -12.36 -2.14 -2.10
C THR A 155 -12.15 -0.63 -1.89
N ASN A 156 -13.26 0.10 -1.92
CA ASN A 156 -13.27 1.53 -1.59
C ASN A 156 -12.99 1.64 -0.10
N ALA A 157 -11.78 2.02 0.30
CA ALA A 157 -11.59 2.49 1.66
C ALA A 157 -12.43 3.76 1.82
N THR A 158 -13.51 3.66 2.59
CA THR A 158 -14.53 4.70 2.77
C THR A 158 -14.23 5.55 4.00
N GLY A 159 -13.03 6.12 4.08
CA GLY A 159 -12.59 6.91 5.22
C GLY A 159 -11.30 7.69 4.98
N GLY A 160 -10.88 8.47 5.99
CA GLY A 160 -9.59 9.20 5.97
C GLY A 160 -8.39 8.29 6.22
N ASN A 161 -8.53 7.30 7.10
CA ASN A 161 -7.46 6.39 7.54
C ASN A 161 -7.78 4.94 7.15
N VAL A 162 -6.75 4.12 6.93
CA VAL A 162 -6.86 2.70 6.56
C VAL A 162 -5.90 1.86 7.39
N GLN A 163 -6.39 0.79 8.00
CA GLN A 163 -5.53 -0.20 8.65
C GLN A 163 -5.48 -1.49 7.83
N LEU A 164 -4.27 -2.00 7.62
CA LEU A 164 -4.01 -3.28 6.99
C LEU A 164 -3.49 -4.26 8.04
N LYS A 165 -4.11 -5.43 8.18
CA LYS A 165 -3.62 -6.51 9.06
C LYS A 165 -3.31 -7.74 8.25
N PHE A 166 -2.06 -8.20 8.31
CA PHE A 166 -1.63 -9.43 7.64
C PHE A 166 -1.25 -10.48 8.68
N SER A 167 -1.83 -11.67 8.53
CA SER A 167 -1.45 -12.89 9.23
C SER A 167 -0.95 -13.89 8.20
N GLY A 168 0.25 -14.45 8.42
CA GLY A 168 0.83 -15.52 7.62
C GLY A 168 1.40 -16.58 8.55
N GLU A 169 0.60 -17.56 8.95
CA GLU A 169 1.00 -18.60 9.91
C GLU A 169 1.71 -19.76 9.22
N THR A 170 1.40 -20.01 7.94
CA THR A 170 1.83 -21.26 7.33
C THR A 170 3.24 -21.21 6.74
N PRO A 171 4.04 -22.28 6.87
CA PRO A 171 5.42 -22.35 6.33
C PRO A 171 5.48 -22.56 4.80
N ILE A 172 4.42 -22.18 4.08
CA ILE A 172 4.28 -22.43 2.64
C ILE A 172 5.03 -21.37 1.82
N LYS A 173 5.46 -21.75 0.60
CA LYS A 173 6.14 -20.89 -0.37
C LYS A 173 5.17 -19.97 -1.14
N ASP A 174 4.41 -19.14 -0.42
CA ASP A 174 3.56 -18.14 -1.05
C ASP A 174 4.24 -16.76 -1.01
N SER A 175 4.16 -16.02 -2.12
CA SER A 175 4.85 -14.74 -2.30
C SER A 175 4.22 -13.58 -1.52
N GLY A 176 3.04 -13.77 -0.93
CA GLY A 176 2.36 -12.77 -0.12
C GLY A 176 1.66 -11.72 -0.97
N PHE A 177 1.83 -10.43 -0.64
CA PHE A 177 1.07 -9.36 -1.29
C PHE A 177 1.88 -8.09 -1.52
N SER A 178 1.42 -7.30 -2.49
CA SER A 178 1.83 -5.91 -2.70
C SER A 178 0.60 -5.10 -3.08
N ILE A 179 0.27 -4.09 -2.28
CA ILE A 179 -0.94 -3.28 -2.45
C ILE A 179 -0.56 -1.82 -2.64
N LEU A 180 -1.16 -1.21 -3.66
CA LEU A 180 -1.02 0.20 -3.94
C LEU A 180 -2.19 0.98 -3.32
N VAL A 181 -1.88 1.74 -2.28
CA VAL A 181 -2.81 2.65 -1.61
C VAL A 181 -2.58 4.06 -2.14
N ARG A 182 -3.63 4.72 -2.63
CA ARG A 182 -3.59 6.09 -3.17
C ARG A 182 -4.53 6.99 -2.39
N ALA A 183 -4.06 8.20 -2.06
CA ALA A 183 -4.90 9.26 -1.56
C ALA A 183 -5.60 9.97 -2.74
N THR A 184 -6.92 10.01 -2.70
CA THR A 184 -7.77 10.60 -3.74
C THR A 184 -8.58 11.76 -3.17
N ASP A 185 -8.79 12.79 -3.99
CA ASP A 185 -9.64 13.92 -3.59
C ASP A 185 -11.11 13.51 -3.65
N ASN A 186 -11.91 14.04 -2.72
CA ASN A 186 -13.36 13.81 -2.67
C ASN A 186 -14.15 14.40 -3.84
N ARG A 187 -13.49 14.96 -4.87
CA ARG A 187 -14.11 15.74 -5.95
C ARG A 187 -14.52 14.95 -7.20
N GLU A 188 -14.28 13.64 -7.28
CA GLU A 188 -14.64 12.84 -8.47
C GLU A 188 -16.05 12.22 -8.46
N LYS A 189 -16.90 12.49 -7.46
CA LYS A 189 -18.27 11.94 -7.40
C LYS A 189 -19.37 12.80 -8.04
N LYS A 190 -19.06 13.77 -8.92
CA LYS A 190 -20.11 14.60 -9.53
C LYS A 190 -19.89 14.97 -11.00
N VAL A 191 -19.56 14.02 -11.86
CA VAL A 191 -19.93 14.07 -13.29
C VAL A 191 -20.03 12.63 -13.78
N GLU A 192 -21.23 12.05 -13.77
CA GLU A 192 -21.75 11.06 -14.74
C GLU A 192 -23.04 10.45 -14.21
N SER A 193 -24.13 11.25 -14.17
CA SER A 193 -25.50 10.77 -14.25
C SER A 193 -26.44 11.92 -14.60
N GLU A 194 -26.30 12.47 -15.81
CA GLU A 194 -27.47 13.03 -16.50
C GLU A 194 -27.75 12.10 -17.67
N THR A 195 -28.52 11.06 -17.38
CA THR A 195 -29.28 10.33 -18.40
C THR A 195 -30.12 11.34 -19.17
N GLU A 196 -29.83 11.46 -20.45
CA GLU A 196 -30.63 12.14 -21.45
C GLU A 196 -32.08 11.64 -21.36
N LYS A 197 -32.98 12.50 -20.88
CA LYS A 197 -34.41 12.22 -20.77
C LYS A 197 -35.04 12.44 -22.15
N PRO A 198 -35.75 11.47 -22.74
CA PRO A 198 -36.39 11.68 -24.03
C PRO A 198 -37.51 12.73 -23.90
N MET A 199 -37.50 13.72 -24.80
CA MET A 199 -38.55 14.73 -24.93
C MET A 199 -39.90 14.05 -25.23
N PRO A 200 -40.99 14.40 -24.53
CA PRO A 200 -42.32 13.99 -24.93
C PRO A 200 -42.76 14.80 -26.16
N GLY A 201 -43.16 14.09 -27.20
CA GLY A 201 -43.78 14.65 -28.40
C GLY A 201 -45.08 15.38 -28.04
N SER A 202 -45.19 16.61 -28.52
CA SER A 202 -46.45 17.35 -28.54
C SER A 202 -47.20 16.99 -29.81
N ALA A 203 -48.26 16.19 -29.66
CA ALA A 203 -49.33 16.10 -30.63
C ALA A 203 -50.45 17.05 -30.19
N SER A 204 -50.74 18.06 -31.01
CA SER A 204 -52.05 18.71 -31.00
C SER A 204 -52.56 18.83 -32.43
N HIS A 205 -53.73 18.26 -32.66
CA HIS A 205 -54.56 18.44 -33.84
C HIS A 205 -55.75 19.33 -33.43
N GLN A 206 -56.01 20.39 -34.21
CA GLN A 206 -57.30 20.85 -34.78
C GLN A 206 -57.21 22.38 -35.08
N VAL A 207 -57.11 22.84 -36.34
CA VAL A 207 -58.09 23.06 -37.45
C VAL A 207 -58.58 24.54 -37.52
N PHE A 208 -58.75 25.02 -38.77
CA PHE A 208 -59.22 26.34 -39.30
C PHE A 208 -58.14 27.43 -39.48
N SER A 209 -58.05 28.25 -40.54
CA SER A 209 -58.91 28.53 -41.71
C SER A 209 -58.10 29.32 -42.78
N LEU A 210 -58.54 29.18 -44.03
CA LEU A 210 -58.19 29.82 -45.32
C LEU A 210 -57.61 31.25 -45.31
N SER A 211 -56.65 31.52 -46.22
CA SER A 211 -56.79 32.46 -47.38
C SER A 211 -55.49 33.18 -47.77
N PHE A 212 -55.14 33.08 -49.08
CA PHE A 212 -54.46 34.10 -49.92
C PHE A 212 -52.97 34.45 -49.64
N ILE A 213 -52.06 34.73 -50.60
CA ILE A 213 -51.93 34.54 -52.06
C ILE A 213 -50.54 35.14 -52.46
N PHE A 214 -49.87 34.56 -53.48
CA PHE A 214 -48.83 35.13 -54.39
C PHE A 214 -47.49 35.73 -53.85
N LEU A 215 -46.33 35.76 -54.54
CA LEU A 215 -45.80 35.36 -55.87
C LEU A 215 -44.25 35.49 -55.88
N ILE A 216 -43.59 34.66 -56.71
CA ILE A 216 -42.39 34.93 -57.57
C ILE A 216 -41.04 35.16 -56.83
N SER A 217 -39.86 34.63 -57.23
CA SER A 217 -39.23 34.17 -58.50
C SER A 217 -38.12 33.13 -58.20
N LEU A 218 -38.01 31.98 -58.89
CA LEU A 218 -37.14 31.71 -60.08
C LEU A 218 -35.74 32.35 -60.00
N VAL A 219 -34.62 31.61 -60.09
CA VAL A 219 -34.04 31.12 -61.36
C VAL A 219 -32.88 30.11 -61.11
N SER A 220 -32.92 29.01 -61.89
CA SER A 220 -31.86 28.09 -62.43
C SER A 220 -30.86 27.36 -61.50
N LEU A 221 -30.58 26.05 -61.57
CA LEU A 221 -30.42 24.99 -62.62
C LEU A 221 -28.94 24.55 -62.72
N PHE A 222 -28.75 23.25 -63.01
CA PHE A 222 -27.52 22.50 -63.38
C PHE A 222 -26.76 21.83 -62.22
N ASN A 223 -26.89 20.49 -62.02
CA ASN A 223 -26.23 19.35 -62.73
C ASN A 223 -24.89 18.98 -62.03
N PHE A 224 -24.44 17.74 -61.85
CA PHE A 224 -24.73 16.45 -62.48
C PHE A 224 -24.34 15.31 -61.51
N ILE A 225 -24.99 14.16 -61.69
CA ILE A 225 -24.65 12.86 -61.12
C ILE A 225 -23.48 12.25 -61.90
N ASN A 226 -22.48 11.72 -61.20
CA ASN A 226 -21.93 10.38 -61.42
C ASN A 226 -20.99 10.02 -60.26
#